data_AF-A0A800BWV3-F1
#
_entry.id   AF-A0A800BWV3-F1
#
_cell.length_a   1.000
_cell.length_b   1.000
_cell.length_c   1.000
_cell.angle_alpha   90.00
_cell.angle_beta   90.00
_cell.angle_gamma   90.00
#
_symmetry.space_group_name_H-M   'P 1'
#
loop_
_entity.id
_entity.type
_entity.pdbx_description
1 polymer ?
#
loop_
_entity_poly.entity_id
_entity_poly.type
_entity_poly.pdbx_seq_one_letter_code
_entity_poly.pdbx_strand_id
1 'polypeptide(L)'
;KTFGKGSVQTLVPLPNGAAIKLTTARYYTPSGRSIQATGIVPDVIIPRIKVEKVEEDNALEIHEADLKGHLDHKDDKPVKADQSEAERKAEIKKLLDSDYELYEALNLLKSMSLAKKMQE
;
A
#
# COMPACT_ATOMS: atom_id res chain seq x y z
N LYS A 1 -6.63 -0.70 13.34
CA LYS A 1 -8.02 -0.42 13.81
C LYS A 1 -8.22 1.09 13.81
N THR A 2 -9.35 1.61 13.33
CA THR A 2 -9.65 3.06 13.36
C THR A 2 -10.17 3.50 14.74
N PHE A 3 -10.20 4.83 14.98
CA PHE A 3 -10.58 5.41 16.27
C PHE A 3 -12.02 5.08 16.74
N GLY A 4 -12.97 4.94 15.80
CA GLY A 4 -14.34 4.58 16.14
C GLY A 4 -15.24 5.73 16.57
N LYS A 5 -15.04 6.93 16.03
CA LYS A 5 -16.04 8.00 16.12
C LYS A 5 -17.05 7.81 15.00
N GLY A 6 -18.27 7.41 15.38
CA GLY A 6 -19.38 7.15 14.47
C GLY A 6 -20.62 7.95 14.85
N SER A 7 -20.47 9.17 15.39
CA SER A 7 -21.58 9.99 15.85
C SER A 7 -21.54 11.41 15.26
N VAL A 8 -22.71 11.96 14.95
CA VAL A 8 -22.88 13.35 14.49
C VAL A 8 -23.26 14.22 15.67
N GLN A 9 -22.64 15.39 15.78
CA GLN A 9 -22.94 16.37 16.83
C GLN A 9 -23.45 17.66 16.19
N THR A 10 -24.50 18.22 16.76
CA THR A 10 -25.12 19.49 16.35
C THR A 10 -25.04 20.47 17.51
N LEU A 11 -24.78 21.74 17.21
CA LEU A 11 -24.82 22.83 18.18
C LEU A 11 -26.22 23.44 18.19
N VAL A 12 -26.87 23.43 19.35
CA VAL A 12 -28.16 24.09 19.59
C VAL A 12 -27.90 25.38 20.35
N PRO A 13 -28.06 26.56 19.73
CA PRO A 13 -27.83 27.84 20.40
C PRO A 13 -28.88 28.11 21.49
N LEU A 14 -28.47 28.81 22.54
CA LEU A 14 -29.30 29.22 23.67
C LEU A 14 -29.50 30.74 23.67
N PRO A 15 -30.61 31.27 24.24
CA PRO A 15 -30.90 32.70 24.23
C PRO A 15 -29.86 33.59 24.91
N ASN A 16 -29.07 33.04 25.83
CA ASN A 16 -28.00 33.73 26.54
C ASN A 16 -26.65 33.75 25.78
N GLY A 17 -26.63 33.30 24.52
CA GLY A 17 -25.42 33.23 23.69
C GLY A 17 -24.57 31.98 23.90
N ALA A 18 -24.95 31.08 24.80
CA ALA A 18 -24.32 29.76 24.93
C ALA A 18 -24.84 28.78 23.86
N ALA A 19 -24.28 27.56 23.79
CA ALA A 19 -24.78 26.50 22.92
C ALA A 19 -24.62 25.11 23.56
N ILE A 20 -25.56 24.23 23.27
CA ILE A 20 -25.52 22.81 23.67
C ILE A 20 -24.98 21.99 22.51
N LYS A 21 -23.92 21.21 22.75
CA LYS A 21 -23.41 20.22 21.79
C LYS A 21 -24.10 18.90 22.02
N LEU A 22 -25.03 18.55 21.13
CA LEU A 22 -25.85 17.35 21.26
C LEU A 22 -25.49 16.33 20.18
N THR A 23 -25.41 15.06 20.56
CA THR A 23 -25.28 13.97 19.59
C THR A 23 -26.65 13.67 18.99
N THR A 24 -26.80 13.84 17.68
CA THR A 24 -28.09 13.75 16.98
C THR A 24 -28.23 12.50 16.12
N ALA A 25 -27.13 11.89 15.71
CA ALA A 25 -27.16 10.69 14.88
C ALA A 25 -25.93 9.78 15.09
N ARG A 26 -26.03 8.56 14.55
CA ARG A 26 -24.95 7.57 14.50
C ARG A 26 -24.77 7.06 13.07
N TYR A 27 -23.52 6.78 12.70
CA TYR A 27 -23.16 6.10 11.46
C TYR A 27 -23.09 4.58 11.66
N TYR A 28 -23.57 3.86 10.66
CA TYR A 28 -23.58 2.40 10.59
C TYR A 28 -22.96 1.94 9.28
N THR A 29 -22.34 0.76 9.29
CA THR A 29 -21.89 0.09 8.06
C THR A 29 -23.10 -0.37 7.23
N PRO A 30 -22.94 -0.71 5.95
CA PRO A 30 -24.02 -1.29 5.14
C PRO A 30 -24.66 -2.54 5.76
N SER A 31 -23.88 -3.30 6.54
CA SER A 31 -24.33 -4.46 7.31
C SER A 31 -25.03 -4.12 8.64
N GLY A 32 -25.28 -2.84 8.93
CA GLY A 32 -25.98 -2.40 10.14
C GLY A 32 -25.14 -2.37 11.42
N ARG A 33 -23.81 -2.55 11.34
CA ARG A 33 -22.91 -2.50 12.51
C ARG A 33 -22.58 -1.06 12.88
N SER A 34 -22.68 -0.70 14.17
CA SER A 34 -22.26 0.62 14.64
C SER A 34 -20.74 0.75 14.68
N ILE A 35 -20.24 1.90 14.24
CA ILE A 35 -18.80 2.21 14.27
C ILE A 35 -18.42 2.90 15.59
N GLN A 36 -19.39 3.46 16.32
CA GLN A 36 -19.15 4.18 17.58
C GLN A 36 -18.46 3.27 18.62
N ALA A 37 -17.37 3.75 19.22
CA ALA A 37 -16.50 3.05 20.19
C ALA A 37 -15.83 1.76 19.67
N THR A 38 -16.21 1.26 18.49
CA THR A 38 -15.72 -0.01 17.95
C THR A 38 -14.72 0.22 16.82
N GLY A 39 -14.91 1.23 15.98
CA GLY A 39 -14.06 1.47 14.81
C GLY A 39 -14.21 0.43 13.71
N ILE A 40 -13.34 0.55 12.72
CA ILE A 40 -13.21 -0.36 11.58
C ILE A 40 -11.90 -1.12 11.74
N VAL A 41 -11.98 -2.44 11.59
CA VAL A 41 -10.83 -3.33 11.51
C VAL A 41 -10.46 -3.43 10.03
N PRO A 42 -9.20 -3.19 9.65
CA PRO A 42 -8.76 -3.35 8.27
C PRO A 42 -8.73 -4.84 7.91
N ASP A 43 -8.97 -5.16 6.64
CA ASP A 43 -8.95 -6.54 6.14
C ASP A 43 -7.51 -7.10 6.11
N VAL A 44 -6.52 -6.23 5.85
CA VAL A 44 -5.10 -6.56 5.90
C VAL A 44 -4.46 -5.70 6.98
N ILE A 45 -3.87 -6.36 7.99
CA ILE A 45 -3.17 -5.69 9.08
C ILE A 45 -1.69 -5.63 8.72
N ILE A 46 -1.18 -4.42 8.49
CA ILE A 46 0.25 -4.18 8.23
C ILE A 46 0.89 -3.64 9.52
N PRO A 47 1.90 -4.31 10.09
CA PRO A 47 2.63 -3.81 11.24
C PRO A 47 3.46 -2.58 10.84
N ARG A 48 3.58 -1.60 11.74
CA ARG A 48 4.52 -0.49 11.53
C ARG A 48 5.93 -0.98 11.76
N ILE A 49 6.60 -1.33 10.67
CA ILE A 49 8.01 -1.68 10.66
C ILE A 49 8.81 -0.54 10.06
N LYS A 50 10.04 -0.39 10.51
CA LYS A 50 11.01 0.48 9.87
C LYS A 50 11.85 -0.42 8.97
N VAL A 51 11.67 -0.31 7.67
CA VAL A 51 12.47 -1.06 6.70
C VAL A 51 13.82 -0.36 6.60
N GLU A 52 14.87 -1.05 7.01
CA GLU A 52 16.24 -0.62 6.77
C GLU A 52 16.79 -1.47 5.63
N LYS A 53 17.39 -0.83 4.62
CA LYS A 53 18.11 -1.56 3.59
C LYS A 53 19.29 -2.23 4.29
N VAL A 54 19.26 -3.55 4.36
CA VAL A 54 20.46 -4.31 4.67
C VAL A 54 21.38 -4.05 3.49
N GLU A 55 22.57 -3.50 3.75
CA GLU A 55 23.62 -3.48 2.74
C GLU A 55 23.85 -4.93 2.36
N GLU A 56 23.41 -5.32 1.16
CA GLU A 56 23.83 -6.57 0.57
C GLU A 56 25.35 -6.46 0.48
N ASP A 57 26.05 -7.20 1.35
CA ASP A 57 27.43 -7.58 1.12
C ASP A 57 27.42 -8.43 -0.16
N ASN A 58 27.34 -7.76 -1.31
CA ASN A 58 27.39 -8.31 -2.67
C ASN A 58 28.78 -8.89 -2.99
N ALA A 59 29.60 -9.15 -1.97
CA ALA A 59 30.91 -9.76 -2.09
C ALA A 59 30.84 -11.22 -2.54
N LEU A 60 29.66 -11.85 -2.62
CA LEU A 60 29.50 -13.28 -2.90
C LEU A 60 28.59 -13.64 -4.09
N GLU A 61 27.91 -12.67 -4.73
CA GLU A 61 27.10 -12.97 -5.91
C GLU A 61 27.95 -12.91 -7.18
N ILE A 62 28.58 -14.03 -7.53
CA ILE A 62 29.23 -14.24 -8.82
C ILE A 62 28.18 -14.74 -9.81
N HIS A 63 27.82 -13.94 -10.82
CA HIS A 63 26.97 -14.41 -11.91
C HIS A 63 27.81 -15.02 -13.04
N GLU A 64 27.22 -15.91 -13.85
CA GLU A 64 27.90 -16.53 -15.00
C GLU A 64 28.50 -15.49 -15.94
N ALA A 65 27.80 -14.36 -16.15
CA ALA A 65 28.26 -13.23 -16.94
C ALA A 65 29.54 -12.57 -16.40
N ASP A 66 29.84 -12.71 -15.11
CA ASP A 66 31.02 -12.12 -14.47
C ASP A 66 32.26 -13.03 -14.58
N LEU A 67 32.09 -14.30 -14.98
CA LEU A 67 33.20 -15.21 -15.18
C LEU A 67 33.96 -14.92 -16.47
N LYS A 68 35.29 -15.09 -16.40
CA LYS A 68 36.18 -14.99 -17.55
C LYS A 68 35.91 -16.13 -18.52
N GLY A 69 35.13 -15.87 -19.56
CA GLY A 69 34.76 -16.84 -20.61
C GLY A 69 33.25 -17.09 -20.76
N HIS A 70 32.39 -16.23 -20.23
CA HIS A 70 30.95 -16.33 -20.42
C HIS A 70 30.54 -16.24 -21.90
N LEU A 71 29.39 -16.83 -22.22
CA LEU A 71 28.84 -16.88 -23.57
C LEU A 71 27.82 -15.77 -23.78
N ASP A 72 28.05 -14.91 -24.77
CA ASP A 72 27.11 -13.85 -25.14
C ASP A 72 25.92 -14.41 -25.95
N HIS A 73 24.70 -14.01 -25.58
CA HIS A 73 23.52 -14.18 -26.43
C HIS A 73 23.49 -13.09 -27.52
N LYS A 74 23.42 -13.51 -28.79
CA LYS A 74 23.57 -12.60 -29.95
C LYS A 74 22.30 -11.92 -30.46
N ASP A 75 21.15 -12.05 -29.77
CA ASP A 75 19.85 -11.62 -30.34
C ASP A 75 19.00 -10.73 -29.42
N ASP A 76 19.57 -9.89 -28.56
CA ASP A 76 18.81 -8.85 -27.86
C ASP A 76 18.88 -7.51 -28.60
N LYS A 77 17.93 -7.29 -29.51
CA LYS A 77 17.65 -5.94 -30.00
C LYS A 77 16.91 -5.18 -28.89
N PRO A 78 17.44 -4.05 -28.40
CA PRO A 78 16.73 -3.27 -27.39
C PRO A 78 15.44 -2.71 -28.01
N VAL A 79 14.31 -3.20 -27.53
CA VAL A 79 13.00 -2.60 -27.79
C VAL A 79 13.06 -1.19 -27.21
N LYS A 80 12.90 -0.16 -28.05
CA LYS A 80 12.84 1.24 -27.61
C LYS A 80 11.58 1.42 -26.77
N ALA A 81 11.70 1.26 -25.47
CA ALA A 81 10.67 1.63 -24.52
C ALA A 81 10.48 3.16 -24.56
N ASP A 82 9.23 3.59 -24.55
CA ASP A 82 8.85 5.00 -24.49
C ASP A 82 9.50 5.64 -23.24
N GLN A 83 10.25 6.73 -23.42
CA GLN A 83 11.04 7.37 -22.35
C GLN A 83 10.14 7.80 -21.17
N SER A 84 8.91 8.21 -21.47
CA SER A 84 7.89 8.58 -20.49
C SER A 84 7.46 7.40 -19.60
N GLU A 85 7.33 6.19 -20.16
CA GLU A 85 7.02 4.99 -19.37
C GLU A 85 8.20 4.55 -18.49
N ALA A 86 9.43 4.68 -18.99
CA ALA A 86 10.63 4.29 -18.27
C ALA A 86 10.83 5.16 -17.02
N GLU A 87 10.66 6.48 -17.17
CA GLU A 87 10.74 7.44 -16.07
C GLU A 87 9.67 7.16 -15.00
N ARG A 88 8.43 6.91 -15.43
CA ARG A 88 7.32 6.60 -14.52
C ARG A 88 7.52 5.28 -13.78
N LYS A 89 8.06 4.26 -14.45
CA LYS A 89 8.43 2.98 -13.80
C LYS A 89 9.54 3.15 -12.78
N ALA A 90 10.54 4.00 -13.07
CA ALA A 90 11.61 4.30 -12.14
C ALA A 90 11.10 5.03 -10.89
N GLU A 91 10.18 5.99 -11.06
CA GLU A 91 9.54 6.68 -9.94
C GLU A 91 8.69 5.75 -9.08
N ILE A 92 7.88 4.88 -9.70
CA ILE A 92 7.11 3.84 -8.98
C ILE A 92 8.03 2.90 -8.22
N LYS A 93 9.16 2.48 -8.81
CA LYS A 93 10.14 1.63 -8.13
C LYS A 93 10.70 2.32 -6.89
N LYS A 94 11.02 3.62 -6.98
CA LYS A 94 11.48 4.41 -5.83
C LYS A 94 10.43 4.50 -4.72
N LEU A 95 9.16 4.69 -5.08
CA LEU A 95 8.04 4.71 -4.14
C LEU A 95 7.89 3.36 -3.42
N LEU A 96 7.95 2.25 -4.15
CA LEU A 96 7.87 0.90 -3.60
C LEU A 96 9.03 0.59 -2.63
N ASP A 97 10.23 1.12 -2.87
CA ASP A 97 11.36 0.97 -1.96
C ASP A 97 11.17 1.74 -0.64
N SER A 98 10.40 2.83 -0.67
CA SER A 98 10.24 3.74 0.48
C SER A 98 8.97 3.52 1.29
N ASP A 99 7.91 3.04 0.65
CA ASP A 99 6.57 2.89 1.22
C ASP A 99 6.24 1.39 1.32
N TYR A 100 6.38 0.86 2.53
CA TYR A 100 6.15 -0.57 2.80
C TYR A 100 4.69 -0.95 2.59
N GLU A 101 3.75 -0.08 2.95
CA GLU A 101 2.33 -0.30 2.74
C GLU A 101 1.97 -0.40 1.26
N LEU A 102 2.60 0.42 0.41
CA LEU A 102 2.45 0.34 -1.05
C LEU A 102 3.06 -0.94 -1.62
N TYR A 103 4.24 -1.34 -1.12
CA TYR A 103 4.90 -2.57 -1.53
C TYR A 103 4.05 -3.81 -1.22
N GLU A 104 3.52 -3.92 0.00
CA GLU A 104 2.64 -5.01 0.41
C GLU A 104 1.34 -5.04 -0.42
N ALA A 105 0.75 -3.88 -0.71
CA ALA A 105 -0.43 -3.81 -1.57
C ALA A 105 -0.15 -4.35 -2.98
N LEU A 106 1.01 -4.01 -3.56
CA LEU A 106 1.42 -4.54 -4.86
C LEU A 106 1.63 -6.05 -4.83
N ASN A 107 2.27 -6.57 -3.79
CA ASN A 107 2.50 -8.00 -3.62
C ASN A 107 1.19 -8.78 -3.52
N LEU A 108 0.22 -8.26 -2.74
CA LEU A 108 -1.11 -8.85 -2.63
C LEU A 108 -1.84 -8.88 -3.99
N LEU A 109 -1.78 -7.79 -4.75
CA LEU A 109 -2.38 -7.73 -6.08
C LEU A 109 -1.71 -8.72 -7.06
N LYS A 110 -0.38 -8.79 -7.05
CA LYS A 110 0.37 -9.77 -7.85
C LYS A 110 -0.04 -11.20 -7.48
N SER A 111 -0.07 -11.54 -6.19
CA SER A 111 -0.45 -12.89 -5.74
C SER A 111 -1.88 -13.24 -6.13
N MET A 112 -2.82 -12.30 -6.02
CA MET A 112 -4.20 -12.51 -6.48
C MET A 112 -4.27 -12.75 -8.00
N SER A 113 -3.50 -11.98 -8.78
CA SER A 113 -3.45 -12.13 -10.24
C SER A 113 -2.85 -13.48 -10.67
N LEU A 114 -1.81 -13.94 -9.98
CA LEU A 114 -1.18 -15.24 -10.18
C LEU A 114 -2.14 -16.38 -9.80
N ALA A 115 -2.79 -16.29 -8.63
CA ALA A 115 -3.76 -17.28 -8.19
C ALA A 115 -4.93 -17.43 -9.18
N LYS A 116 -5.41 -16.32 -9.75
CA LYS A 116 -6.45 -16.35 -10.79
C LYS A 116 -5.98 -17.08 -12.05
N LYS A 117 -4.77 -16.80 -12.53
CA LYS A 117 -4.18 -17.47 -13.70
C LYS A 117 -3.95 -18.98 -13.50
N MET A 118 -3.79 -19.43 -12.26
CA MET A 118 -3.63 -20.86 -11.94
C MET A 118 -4.95 -21.63 -11.86
N GLN A 119 -6.10 -20.93 -11.80
CA GLN A 119 -7.43 -21.54 -11.78
C GLN A 119 -8.07 -21.65 -13.16
N GLU A 120 -7.47 -21.00 -14.17
CA GLU A 120 -7.80 -21.10 -15.59
C GLU A 120 -7.02 -22.27 -16.23
#